data_AF-A0A8C9DPR5-F1
#
_entry.id   AF-A0A8C9DPR5-F1
#
_cell.length_a   1.000
_cell.length_b   1.000
_cell.length_c   1.000
_cell.angle_alpha   90.00
_cell.angle_beta   90.00
_cell.angle_gamma   90.00
#
_symmetry.space_group_name_H-M   'P 1'
#
loop_
_entity.id
_entity.type
_entity.pdbx_description
1 polymer ?
#
loop_
_entity_poly.entity_id
_entity_poly.type
_entity_poly.pdbx_seq_one_letter_code
_entity_poly.pdbx_strand_id
1 'polypeptide(L)'
;MPVKGGTKCIKYLLFGFNFIFWLAGIAVLAIGLWLRFDSQTKSIFEQETNNNNSSFYTGVYILIGAGALMMLVGFLGCCGAVQESHWDYRHVPPG
;
A
#
# COMPACT_ATOMS: atom_id res chain seq x y z
N MET A 1 -31.94 -14.23 -4.80
CA MET A 1 -31.00 -13.09 -4.80
C MET A 1 -29.93 -13.32 -3.74
N PRO A 2 -28.85 -14.04 -4.08
CA PRO A 2 -27.94 -14.62 -3.09
C PRO A 2 -26.97 -13.57 -2.49
N VAL A 3 -26.54 -13.84 -1.26
CA VAL A 3 -25.42 -13.27 -0.46
C VAL A 3 -25.52 -11.88 0.19
N LYS A 4 -26.64 -11.51 0.84
CA LYS A 4 -26.64 -10.37 1.78
C LYS A 4 -25.66 -10.53 2.98
N GLY A 5 -25.40 -11.78 3.41
CA GLY A 5 -24.47 -12.08 4.52
C GLY A 5 -23.00 -12.20 4.11
N GLY A 6 -22.72 -12.77 2.93
CA GLY A 6 -21.33 -13.00 2.46
C GLY A 6 -20.58 -11.71 2.12
N THR A 7 -21.27 -10.72 1.55
CA THR A 7 -20.65 -9.45 1.13
C THR A 7 -20.14 -8.62 2.31
N LYS A 8 -20.76 -8.74 3.49
CA LYS A 8 -20.29 -8.08 4.74
C LYS A 8 -18.96 -8.66 5.23
N CYS A 9 -18.82 -9.99 5.17
CA CYS A 9 -17.59 -10.68 5.55
C CYS A 9 -16.43 -10.32 4.59
N ILE A 10 -16.71 -10.32 3.28
CA ILE A 10 -15.75 -9.91 2.25
C ILE A 10 -15.31 -8.45 2.42
N LYS A 11 -16.24 -7.54 2.73
CA LYS A 11 -15.91 -6.14 3.01
C LYS A 11 -14.97 -5.96 4.21
N TYR A 12 -15.23 -6.68 5.31
CA TYR A 12 -14.37 -6.64 6.48
C TYR A 12 -12.98 -7.26 6.22
N LEU A 13 -12.93 -8.38 5.50
CA LEU A 13 -11.68 -9.01 5.09
C LEU A 13 -10.87 -8.09 4.17
N LEU A 14 -11.50 -7.46 3.18
CA LEU A 14 -10.85 -6.50 2.30
C LEU A 14 -10.31 -5.31 3.09
N PHE A 15 -11.09 -4.75 4.03
CA PHE A 15 -10.63 -3.64 4.87
C PHE A 15 -9.42 -4.02 5.74
N GLY A 16 -9.47 -5.17 6.41
CA GLY A 16 -8.38 -5.64 7.26
C GLY A 16 -7.10 -5.97 6.49
N PHE A 17 -7.21 -6.72 5.39
CA PHE A 17 -6.06 -7.10 4.58
C PHE A 17 -5.42 -5.89 3.91
N ASN A 18 -6.24 -4.95 3.47
CA ASN A 18 -5.80 -3.68 2.91
C ASN A 18 -5.09 -2.80 3.95
N PHE A 19 -5.59 -2.72 5.18
CA PHE A 19 -4.94 -1.99 6.26
C PHE A 19 -3.55 -2.56 6.60
N ILE A 20 -3.41 -3.90 6.61
CA ILE A 20 -2.12 -4.56 6.81
C ILE A 20 -1.17 -4.24 5.63
N PHE A 21 -1.66 -4.30 4.39
CA PHE A 21 -0.87 -3.93 3.21
C PHE A 21 -0.45 -2.47 3.21
N TRP A 22 -1.32 -1.59 3.70
CA TRP A 22 -1.04 -0.18 3.84
C TRP A 22 0.09 0.06 4.86
N LEU A 23 0.00 -0.54 6.06
CA LEU A 23 1.06 -0.50 7.07
C LEU A 23 2.39 -1.07 6.56
N ALA A 24 2.34 -2.19 5.85
CA ALA A 24 3.51 -2.78 5.21
C ALA A 24 4.12 -1.83 4.15
N GLY A 25 3.29 -1.17 3.34
CA GLY A 25 3.72 -0.15 2.40
C GLY A 25 4.43 1.03 3.07
N ILE A 26 3.93 1.51 4.22
CA ILE A 26 4.59 2.56 5.01
C ILE A 26 5.96 2.08 5.50
N ALA A 27 6.04 0.87 6.04
CA ALA A 27 7.29 0.31 6.54
C ALA A 27 8.34 0.17 5.43
N VAL A 28 7.94 -0.35 4.27
CA VAL A 28 8.83 -0.50 3.10
C VAL A 28 9.28 0.85 2.55
N LEU A 29 8.37 1.84 2.49
CA LEU A 29 8.74 3.21 2.12
C LEU A 29 9.71 3.81 3.13
N ALA A 30 9.46 3.67 4.42
CA ALA A 30 10.33 4.17 5.48
C ALA A 30 11.73 3.56 5.38
N ILE A 31 11.85 2.24 5.14
CA ILE A 31 13.13 1.56 4.93
C ILE A 31 13.81 2.05 3.63
N GLY A 32 13.07 2.17 2.53
CA GLY A 32 13.60 2.67 1.27
C GLY A 32 14.10 4.12 1.33
N LEU A 33 13.37 4.97 2.07
CA LEU A 33 13.74 6.35 2.38
C LEU A 33 14.93 6.40 3.34
N TRP A 34 14.96 5.55 4.37
CA TRP A 34 16.08 5.44 5.30
C TRP A 34 17.37 5.09 4.57
N LEU A 35 17.33 4.05 3.73
CA LEU A 35 18.45 3.65 2.86
C LEU A 35 18.88 4.77 1.88
N ARG A 36 17.95 5.64 1.49
CA ARG A 36 18.22 6.75 0.57
C ARG A 36 18.85 7.97 1.28
N PHE A 37 18.37 8.29 2.48
CA PHE A 37 18.74 9.46 3.26
C PHE A 37 19.96 9.23 4.14
N ASP A 38 20.27 7.98 4.50
CA ASP A 38 21.51 7.66 5.20
C ASP A 38 22.72 7.88 4.27
N SER A 39 23.27 9.09 4.34
CA SER A 39 24.45 9.52 3.58
C SER A 39 25.74 8.85 4.05
N GLN A 40 25.74 8.23 5.24
CA GLN A 40 26.87 7.51 5.80
C GLN A 40 27.07 6.16 5.10
N THR A 41 25.98 5.47 4.75
CA THR A 41 26.02 4.18 4.04
C THR A 41 26.54 4.32 2.60
N LYS A 42 26.31 5.46 1.94
CA LYS A 42 26.81 5.70 0.56
C LYS A 42 28.33 5.63 0.46
N SER A 43 29.04 6.24 1.40
CA SER A 43 30.51 6.30 1.39
C SER A 43 31.19 4.95 1.66
N ILE A 44 30.59 4.13 2.53
CA ILE A 44 31.14 2.81 2.90
C ILE A 44 30.81 1.76 1.82
N PHE A 45 29.65 1.87 1.15
CA PHE A 45 29.28 0.98 0.05
C PHE A 45 29.87 1.41 -1.31
N GLU A 46 30.17 2.68 -1.57
CA GLU A 46 30.87 3.10 -2.79
C GLU A 46 32.29 2.50 -2.88
N GLN A 47 32.96 2.27 -1.76
CA GLN A 47 34.31 1.74 -1.73
C GLN A 47 34.38 0.23 -2.07
N GLU A 48 33.35 -0.56 -1.77
CA GLU A 48 33.29 -1.99 -2.14
C GLU A 48 32.65 -2.25 -3.53
N THR A 49 31.99 -1.25 -4.14
CA THR A 49 30.99 -1.48 -5.20
C THR A 49 31.36 -0.88 -6.56
N ASN A 50 32.54 -1.18 -7.09
CA ASN A 50 32.88 -0.81 -8.48
C ASN A 50 32.10 -1.63 -9.54
N ASN A 51 31.36 -2.70 -9.17
CA ASN A 51 30.71 -3.60 -10.14
C ASN A 51 29.18 -3.79 -10.00
N ASN A 52 28.55 -3.42 -8.86
CA ASN A 52 27.13 -3.77 -8.58
C ASN A 52 26.20 -2.56 -8.32
N ASN A 53 26.67 -1.34 -8.58
CA ASN A 53 26.02 -0.09 -8.16
C ASN A 53 24.67 0.20 -8.85
N SER A 54 24.49 -0.26 -10.09
CA SER A 54 23.24 -0.07 -10.85
C SER A 54 22.07 -0.87 -10.28
N SER A 55 22.31 -2.12 -9.87
CA SER A 55 21.26 -3.03 -9.39
C SER A 55 20.68 -2.61 -8.04
N PHE A 56 21.52 -2.15 -7.10
CA PHE A 56 21.05 -1.71 -5.78
C PHE A 56 20.25 -0.41 -5.85
N TYR A 57 20.73 0.57 -6.62
CA TYR A 57 20.02 1.83 -6.82
C TYR A 57 18.65 1.60 -7.48
N THR A 58 18.62 0.72 -8.48
CA THR A 58 17.40 0.28 -9.14
C THR A 58 16.46 -0.45 -8.16
N GLY A 59 17.01 -1.32 -7.31
CA GLY A 59 16.25 -2.03 -6.28
C GLY A 59 15.57 -1.09 -5.28
N VAL A 60 16.27 -0.07 -4.77
CA VAL A 60 15.70 0.92 -3.84
C VAL A 60 14.59 1.74 -4.51
N TYR A 61 14.78 2.14 -5.77
CA TYR A 61 13.74 2.85 -6.54
C TYR A 61 12.50 1.99 -6.78
N ILE A 62 12.69 0.71 -7.10
CA ILE A 62 11.58 -0.24 -7.24
C ILE A 62 10.88 -0.46 -5.90
N LEU A 63 11.62 -0.54 -4.79
CA LEU A 63 11.05 -0.68 -3.45
C LEU A 63 10.16 0.52 -3.09
N ILE A 64 10.63 1.74 -3.38
CA ILE A 64 9.87 2.98 -3.16
C ILE A 64 8.62 3.00 -4.06
N GLY A 65 8.77 2.69 -5.34
CA GLY A 65 7.65 2.64 -6.29
C GLY A 65 6.59 1.59 -5.90
N ALA A 66 7.03 0.39 -5.52
CA ALA A 66 6.16 -0.69 -5.07
C ALA A 66 5.43 -0.33 -3.76
N GLY A 67 6.13 0.26 -2.79
CA GLY A 67 5.54 0.71 -1.54
C GLY A 67 4.48 1.80 -1.74
N ALA A 68 4.74 2.77 -2.63
CA ALA A 68 3.76 3.79 -3.00
C ALA A 68 2.53 3.21 -3.71
N LEU A 69 2.73 2.24 -4.61
CA LEU A 69 1.64 1.57 -5.32
C LEU A 69 0.78 0.74 -4.34
N MET A 70 1.41 0.02 -3.40
CA MET A 70 0.69 -0.70 -2.33
C MET A 70 -0.13 0.24 -1.44
N MET A 71 0.40 1.42 -1.09
CA MET A 71 -0.36 2.44 -0.37
C MET A 71 -1.60 2.91 -1.14
N LEU A 72 -1.47 3.10 -2.45
CA LEU A 72 -2.53 3.63 -3.31
C LEU A 72 -3.63 2.59 -3.55
N VAL A 73 -3.26 1.33 -3.81
CA VAL A 73 -4.18 0.19 -3.84
C VAL A 73 -4.88 0.03 -2.49
N GLY A 74 -4.14 0.29 -1.40
CA GLY A 74 -4.69 0.36 -0.05
C GLY A 74 -5.83 1.37 0.07
N PHE A 75 -5.55 2.63 -0.27
CA PHE A 75 -6.54 3.70 -0.22
C PHE A 75 -7.77 3.45 -1.10
N LEU A 76 -7.57 2.94 -2.32
CA LEU A 76 -8.66 2.63 -3.26
C LEU A 76 -9.58 1.51 -2.75
N GLY A 77 -9.05 0.50 -2.06
CA GLY A 77 -9.88 -0.55 -1.46
C GLY A 77 -10.80 -0.04 -0.34
N CYS A 78 -10.36 0.97 0.42
CA CYS A 78 -11.21 1.65 1.40
C CYS A 78 -12.30 2.51 0.73
N CYS A 79 -11.96 3.25 -0.34
CA CYS A 79 -12.93 4.02 -1.11
C CYS A 79 -14.00 3.13 -1.79
N GLY A 80 -13.60 1.99 -2.36
CA GLY A 80 -14.51 1.04 -2.98
C GLY A 80 -15.54 0.46 -2.01
N ALA A 81 -15.13 0.17 -0.76
CA ALA A 81 -16.03 -0.34 0.26
C ALA A 81 -17.07 0.72 0.73
N VAL A 82 -16.68 1.99 0.77
CA VAL A 82 -17.53 3.14 1.15
C VAL A 82 -18.51 3.53 0.04
N GLN A 83 -18.14 3.38 -1.24
CA GLN A 83 -19.02 3.76 -2.36
C GLN A 83 -20.29 2.89 -2.45
N GLU A 84 -20.24 1.65 -1.99
CA GLU A 84 -21.42 0.80 -1.90
C GLU A 84 -22.42 1.22 -0.80
N SER A 85 -22.04 2.01 0.21
CA SER A 85 -22.98 2.43 1.26
C SER A 85 -23.79 3.69 0.92
N HIS A 86 -23.41 4.46 -0.09
CA HIS A 86 -24.07 5.74 -0.39
C HIS A 86 -25.32 5.58 -1.28
N TRP A 87 -25.46 4.48 -2.02
CA TRP A 87 -26.61 4.26 -2.91
C TRP A 87 -27.83 3.62 -2.21
N ASP A 88 -27.64 3.00 -1.04
CA ASP A 88 -28.72 2.34 -0.26
C ASP A 88 -29.61 3.35 0.50
N TYR A 89 -29.10 4.54 0.83
CA TYR A 89 -29.88 5.58 1.53
C TYR A 89 -30.82 6.38 0.62
N ARG A 90 -30.76 6.23 -0.70
CA ARG A 90 -31.60 7.00 -1.64
C ARG A 90 -32.91 6.29 -2.03
N HIS A 91 -33.20 5.12 -1.46
CA HIS A 91 -34.42 4.34 -1.74
C HIS A 91 -35.26 4.02 -0.48
N VAL A 92 -34.99 4.64 0.67
CA VAL A 92 -35.93 4.61 1.81
C VAL A 92 -36.92 5.78 1.62
N PRO A 93 -38.20 5.53 1.28
CA PRO A 93 -39.20 6.58 1.34
C PRO A 93 -39.35 7.04 2.80
N PRO A 94 -39.51 8.35 3.08
CA PRO A 94 -39.96 8.78 4.40
C PRO A 94 -41.36 8.22 4.61
N GLY A 95 -41.53 7.40 5.65
CA GLY A 95 -42.84 7.05 6.20
C GLY A 95 -43.37 8.18 7.06
#